data_AF-A0A7C3XQD3-F1
#
_entry.id   AF-A0A7C3XQD3-F1
#
_cell.length_a   1.000
_cell.length_b   1.000
_cell.length_c   1.000
_cell.angle_alpha   90.00
_cell.angle_beta   90.00
_cell.angle_gamma   90.00
#
_symmetry.space_group_name_H-M   'P 1'
#
loop_
_entity.id
_entity.type
_entity.pdbx_description
1 polymer ?
#
loop_
_entity_poly.entity_id
_entity_poly.type
_entity_poly.pdbx_seq_one_letter_code
_entity_poly.pdbx_strand_id
1 'polypeptide(L)'
;MLGLYISSMIYEPLNDNWIEDELLNESLPYNIKLTGEVSKLCLICKGGRMLCGKLRCPIIAKAKLVVKSSSLISSERVEGSTPPGSFVGRIGYPKVYVGPMLPPYFGNTKILDTPELWVGKSIDEIIEYRLSLIRGKIRMNIFDAIKGNRLLDLVQELSMSISPVDSEAIFKKKTHRRNIF
;
A
#
# COMPACT_ATOMS: atom_id res chain seq x y z
N MET A 1 24.66 -12.48 7.55
CA MET A 1 24.51 -11.92 6.19
C MET A 1 23.73 -12.93 5.36
N LEU A 2 22.42 -13.04 5.60
CA LEU A 2 21.51 -13.95 4.88
C LEU A 2 20.56 -13.07 4.07
N GLY A 3 20.95 -12.77 2.83
CA GLY A 3 20.05 -12.14 1.87
C GLY A 3 19.02 -13.17 1.43
N LEU A 4 17.74 -12.93 1.70
CA LEU A 4 16.65 -13.76 1.24
C LEU A 4 16.37 -13.44 -0.24
N TYR A 5 17.00 -14.22 -1.13
CA TYR A 5 16.76 -14.17 -2.57
C TYR A 5 15.37 -14.73 -2.91
N ILE A 6 14.45 -13.88 -3.36
CA ILE A 6 13.19 -14.32 -3.99
C ILE A 6 13.42 -14.39 -5.50
N SER A 7 14.10 -15.45 -5.94
CA SER A 7 14.27 -15.77 -7.36
C SER A 7 13.14 -16.70 -7.83
N SER A 8 12.54 -16.38 -8.97
CA SER A 8 11.57 -17.17 -9.75
C SER A 8 10.15 -17.26 -9.15
N MET A 9 9.02 -17.21 -9.87
CA MET A 9 8.75 -17.35 -11.30
C MET A 9 7.27 -17.01 -11.57
N ILE A 10 7.00 -16.60 -12.81
CA ILE A 10 5.81 -16.84 -13.67
C ILE A 10 4.46 -17.08 -12.95
N TYR A 11 3.53 -16.11 -13.09
CA TYR A 11 2.12 -16.26 -12.72
C TYR A 11 1.22 -16.23 -13.97
N GLU A 12 0.48 -17.31 -14.19
CA GLU A 12 -0.55 -17.48 -15.22
C GLU A 12 -1.65 -16.40 -15.12
N PRO A 13 -2.17 -15.87 -16.26
CA PRO A 13 -3.17 -14.82 -16.24
C PRO A 13 -4.57 -15.43 -16.06
N LEU A 14 -5.28 -15.03 -15.00
CA LEU A 14 -6.72 -15.28 -14.91
C LEU A 14 -7.49 -14.01 -15.27
N ASN A 15 -8.10 -14.11 -16.45
CA ASN A 15 -9.12 -13.30 -17.12
C ASN A 15 -9.85 -12.25 -16.25
N ASP A 16 -9.56 -10.97 -16.51
CA ASP A 16 -10.19 -9.80 -15.91
C ASP A 16 -11.52 -9.45 -16.63
N ASN A 17 -12.51 -10.34 -16.59
CA ASN A 17 -13.85 -10.06 -17.12
C ASN A 17 -14.88 -9.91 -16.00
N TRP A 18 -14.85 -8.82 -15.24
CA TRP A 18 -16.01 -8.41 -14.43
C TRP A 18 -16.10 -6.88 -14.29
N ILE A 19 -17.24 -6.36 -14.75
CA ILE A 19 -17.82 -5.01 -14.61
C ILE A 19 -17.45 -4.02 -15.74
N GLU A 20 -18.12 -4.20 -16.87
CA GLU A 20 -18.67 -3.05 -17.60
C GLU A 20 -19.78 -2.45 -16.73
N ASP A 21 -19.56 -1.23 -16.25
CA ASP A 21 -20.65 -0.31 -15.96
C ASP A 21 -20.27 1.03 -16.62
N GLU A 22 -20.87 1.18 -17.78
CA GLU A 22 -21.11 2.40 -18.53
C GLU A 22 -21.78 3.42 -17.60
N LEU A 23 -21.17 4.60 -17.46
CA LEU A 23 -21.77 5.92 -17.18
C LEU A 23 -20.74 6.83 -16.47
N LEU A 24 -20.10 7.69 -17.27
CA LEU A 24 -19.95 9.14 -17.07
C LEU A 24 -18.74 9.65 -17.88
N ASN A 25 -19.03 10.00 -19.14
CA ASN A 25 -18.24 10.94 -19.91
C ASN A 25 -18.36 12.33 -19.26
N GLU A 26 -17.25 12.84 -18.71
CA GLU A 26 -16.79 14.21 -18.97
C GLU A 26 -15.35 14.36 -18.46
N SER A 27 -14.50 14.92 -19.32
CA SER A 27 -13.04 14.85 -19.26
C SER A 27 -12.42 15.83 -18.26
N LEU A 28 -11.72 15.29 -17.25
CA LEU A 28 -10.71 16.02 -16.49
C LEU A 28 -9.32 15.78 -17.15
N PRO A 29 -8.46 16.82 -17.29
CA PRO A 29 -7.20 16.75 -18.06
C PRO A 29 -6.10 15.90 -17.39
N TYR A 30 -6.44 15.10 -16.39
CA TYR A 30 -5.55 14.16 -15.74
C TYR A 30 -6.38 13.01 -15.16
N ASN A 31 -6.15 11.79 -15.66
CA ASN A 31 -6.92 10.58 -15.33
C ASN A 31 -6.70 10.08 -13.88
N ILE A 32 -7.01 10.90 -12.88
CA ILE A 32 -7.12 10.49 -11.47
C ILE A 32 -8.57 10.04 -11.23
N LYS A 33 -8.84 8.74 -11.34
CA LYS A 33 -10.08 8.17 -10.81
C LYS A 33 -9.98 8.13 -9.27
N LEU A 34 -10.63 9.07 -8.60
CA LEU A 34 -10.80 9.06 -7.13
C LEU A 34 -11.92 8.07 -6.80
N THR A 35 -11.58 6.83 -6.47
CA THR A 35 -12.54 5.80 -6.01
C THR A 35 -12.84 6.01 -4.52
N GLY A 36 -13.79 6.87 -4.21
CA GLY A 36 -14.32 7.08 -2.86
C GLY A 36 -15.44 8.12 -2.88
N GLU A 37 -16.45 7.96 -2.02
CA GLU A 37 -17.47 9.00 -1.81
C GLU A 37 -16.79 10.26 -1.25
N VAL A 38 -16.45 11.19 -2.13
CA VAL A 38 -16.00 12.51 -1.71
C VAL A 38 -17.24 13.22 -1.19
N SER A 39 -17.29 13.49 0.12
CA SER A 39 -18.42 14.21 0.68
C SER A 39 -18.67 15.48 -0.13
N LYS A 40 -19.94 15.77 -0.46
CA LYS A 40 -20.35 16.98 -1.21
C LYS A 40 -19.68 18.25 -0.66
N LEU A 41 -19.45 18.26 0.66
CA LEU A 41 -18.73 19.30 1.40
C LEU A 41 -17.27 19.49 0.94
N CYS A 42 -16.51 18.42 0.70
CA CYS A 42 -15.12 18.50 0.24
C CYS A 42 -15.01 19.08 -1.17
N LEU A 43 -15.95 18.76 -2.06
CA LEU A 43 -16.02 19.34 -3.41
C LEU A 43 -16.25 20.85 -3.39
N ILE A 44 -17.09 21.33 -2.47
CA ILE A 44 -17.33 22.77 -2.27
C ILE A 44 -16.12 23.44 -1.58
N CYS A 45 -15.54 22.77 -0.59
CA CYS A 45 -14.44 23.28 0.21
C CYS A 45 -13.14 23.43 -0.60
N LYS A 46 -12.89 22.52 -1.56
CA LYS A 46 -11.65 22.40 -2.34
C LYS A 46 -10.37 22.43 -1.49
N GLY A 47 -10.50 22.06 -0.21
CA GLY A 47 -9.44 22.04 0.80
C GLY A 47 -8.91 23.41 1.26
N GLY A 48 -9.48 24.53 0.80
CA GLY A 48 -9.06 25.88 1.22
C GLY A 48 -9.93 26.49 2.32
N ARG A 49 -11.21 26.11 2.38
CA ARG A 49 -12.20 26.70 3.31
C ARG A 49 -12.36 25.93 4.64
N MET A 50 -11.71 24.77 4.76
CA MET A 50 -11.78 23.87 5.93
C MET A 50 -13.19 23.63 6.48
N LEU A 51 -14.20 23.51 5.60
CA LEU A 51 -15.61 23.35 6.00
C LEU A 51 -15.88 22.08 6.83
N CYS A 52 -14.97 21.10 6.80
CA CYS A 52 -15.04 19.90 7.63
C CYS A 52 -14.53 20.11 9.07
N GLY A 53 -14.10 21.33 9.44
CA GLY A 53 -13.60 21.67 10.77
C GLY A 53 -12.22 21.09 11.11
N LYS A 54 -11.55 20.45 10.14
CA LYS A 54 -10.21 19.89 10.36
C LYS A 54 -9.14 20.97 10.25
N LEU A 55 -8.12 20.87 11.10
CA LEU A 55 -6.96 21.77 11.08
C LEU A 55 -6.22 21.76 9.74
N ARG A 56 -6.25 20.63 9.01
CA ARG A 56 -5.70 20.47 7.66
C ARG A 56 -6.61 19.61 6.81
N CYS A 57 -6.66 19.87 5.50
CA CYS A 57 -7.41 19.08 4.55
C CYS A 57 -6.71 17.73 4.28
N PRO A 58 -7.33 16.58 4.62
CA PRO A 58 -6.71 15.27 4.42
C PRO A 58 -6.45 14.93 2.94
N ILE A 59 -7.32 15.42 2.04
CA ILE A 59 -7.20 15.18 0.60
C ILE A 59 -5.94 15.86 0.04
N ILE A 60 -5.72 17.13 0.40
CA ILE A 60 -4.53 17.89 -0.03
C ILE A 60 -3.26 17.29 0.60
N ALA A 61 -3.30 16.95 1.89
CA ALA A 61 -2.17 16.34 2.59
C ALA A 61 -1.73 15.03 1.90
N LYS A 62 -2.68 14.14 1.61
CA LYS A 62 -2.42 12.91 0.86
C LYS A 62 -1.87 13.20 -0.54
N ALA A 63 -2.48 14.11 -1.28
CA ALA A 63 -2.06 14.42 -2.65
C ALA A 63 -0.61 14.93 -2.71
N LYS A 64 -0.21 15.83 -1.80
CA LYS A 64 1.17 16.34 -1.73
C LYS A 64 2.20 15.22 -1.52
N LEU A 65 1.91 14.32 -0.58
CA LEU A 65 2.83 13.22 -0.26
C LEU A 65 2.90 12.16 -1.37
N VAL A 66 1.77 11.84 -2.01
CA VAL A 66 1.75 10.94 -3.19
C VAL A 66 2.55 11.52 -4.36
N VAL A 67 2.50 12.83 -4.58
CA VAL A 67 3.33 13.48 -5.61
C VAL A 67 4.81 13.38 -5.23
N LYS A 68 5.15 13.68 -3.98
CA LYS A 68 6.52 13.59 -3.44
C LYS A 68 7.12 12.18 -3.56
N SER A 69 6.36 11.14 -3.23
CA SER A 69 6.85 9.75 -3.26
C SER A 69 6.83 9.09 -4.65
N SER A 70 6.23 9.73 -5.65
CA SER A 70 6.02 9.10 -6.97
C SER A 70 7.29 8.84 -7.77
N SER A 71 8.38 9.58 -7.53
CA SER A 71 9.67 9.35 -8.20
C SER A 71 10.41 8.12 -7.67
N LEU A 72 10.15 7.71 -6.43
CA LEU A 72 10.86 6.62 -5.75
C LEU A 72 10.34 5.22 -6.12
N ILE A 73 9.21 5.12 -6.83
CA ILE A 73 8.39 3.90 -6.88
C ILE A 73 8.07 3.48 -8.33
N SER A 74 8.88 3.87 -9.33
CA SER A 74 8.60 3.53 -10.75
C SER A 74 9.21 2.20 -11.23
N SER A 75 9.79 1.40 -10.33
CA SER A 75 10.45 0.13 -10.65
C SER A 75 9.53 -1.08 -10.47
N GLU A 76 9.88 -2.19 -11.12
CA GLU A 76 9.24 -3.50 -10.90
C GLU A 76 9.87 -4.24 -9.72
N ARG A 77 11.07 -3.84 -9.32
CA ARG A 77 11.79 -4.35 -8.17
C ARG A 77 11.84 -3.27 -7.09
N VAL A 78 11.50 -3.65 -5.88
CA VAL A 78 11.65 -2.81 -4.69
C VAL A 78 12.48 -3.59 -3.68
N GLU A 79 13.45 -2.91 -3.11
CA GLU A 79 14.33 -3.45 -2.08
C GLU A 79 14.29 -2.50 -0.88
N GLY A 80 14.31 -3.08 0.32
CA GLY A 80 14.37 -2.31 1.55
C GLY A 80 14.18 -3.17 2.80
N SER A 81 14.20 -2.51 3.95
CA SER A 81 13.97 -3.18 5.22
C SER A 81 12.47 -3.17 5.52
N THR A 82 11.79 -4.30 5.35
CA THR A 82 10.37 -4.42 5.67
C THR A 82 10.22 -4.34 7.19
N PRO A 83 9.38 -3.43 7.72
CA PRO A 83 8.94 -3.53 9.12
C PRO A 83 8.26 -4.90 9.34
N PRO A 84 8.10 -5.37 10.59
CA PRO A 84 7.43 -6.64 10.86
C PRO A 84 5.91 -6.64 10.55
N GLY A 85 5.46 -5.75 9.66
CA GLY A 85 4.08 -5.58 9.24
C GLY A 85 3.74 -6.36 7.99
N SER A 86 2.57 -7.01 8.01
CA SER A 86 1.92 -7.53 6.81
C SER A 86 0.55 -6.89 6.61
N PHE A 87 0.12 -6.79 5.36
CA PHE A 87 -1.19 -6.30 5.00
C PHE A 87 -2.14 -7.46 4.69
N VAL A 88 -3.34 -7.42 5.27
CA VAL A 88 -4.44 -8.33 4.98
C VAL A 88 -5.68 -7.51 4.57
N GLY A 89 -6.17 -7.74 3.36
CA GLY A 89 -7.32 -7.04 2.79
C GLY A 89 -8.66 -7.70 3.09
N ARG A 90 -9.75 -6.92 3.01
CA ARG A 90 -11.13 -7.41 3.18
C ARG A 90 -11.80 -7.80 1.85
N ILE A 91 -11.38 -7.20 0.75
CA ILE A 91 -12.03 -7.34 -0.56
C ILE A 91 -11.82 -8.76 -1.08
N GLY A 92 -12.92 -9.39 -1.53
CA GLY A 92 -12.88 -10.70 -2.18
C GLY A 92 -12.98 -11.91 -1.24
N TYR A 93 -13.28 -11.71 0.04
CA TYR A 93 -13.46 -12.78 1.03
C TYR A 93 -14.36 -13.92 0.49
N PRO A 94 -13.97 -15.20 0.62
CA PRO A 94 -12.83 -15.72 1.40
C PRO A 94 -11.46 -15.66 0.69
N LYS A 95 -11.39 -15.18 -0.56
CA LYS A 95 -10.14 -15.01 -1.32
C LYS A 95 -9.62 -13.57 -1.22
N VAL A 96 -8.82 -13.30 -0.20
CA VAL A 96 -8.35 -11.97 0.17
C VAL A 96 -6.95 -11.67 -0.38
N TYR A 97 -6.59 -10.38 -0.40
CA TYR A 97 -5.23 -9.95 -0.69
C TYR A 97 -4.37 -9.96 0.58
N VAL A 98 -3.19 -10.57 0.50
CA VAL A 98 -2.19 -10.61 1.56
C VAL A 98 -0.84 -10.22 0.97
N GLY A 99 0.02 -9.56 1.74
CA GLY A 99 1.40 -9.33 1.34
C GLY A 99 2.20 -8.49 2.33
N PRO A 100 3.54 -8.47 2.17
CA PRO A 100 4.41 -7.66 3.00
C PRO A 100 4.24 -6.16 2.70
N MET A 101 4.64 -5.32 3.66
CA MET A 101 4.70 -3.87 3.50
C MET A 101 6.15 -3.42 3.43
N LEU A 102 6.61 -3.03 2.24
CA LEU A 102 8.03 -2.79 1.97
C LEU A 102 8.27 -1.30 1.66
N PRO A 103 9.15 -0.60 2.40
CA PRO A 103 9.63 0.72 1.98
C PRO A 103 10.78 0.61 0.96
N PRO A 104 10.96 1.59 0.06
CA PRO A 104 12.04 1.59 -0.93
C PRO A 104 13.37 2.11 -0.32
N TYR A 105 13.71 1.69 0.91
CA TYR A 105 14.96 2.03 1.58
C TYR A 105 15.30 1.04 2.70
N PHE A 106 16.59 0.98 3.04
CA PHE A 106 17.12 0.14 4.13
C PHE A 106 17.28 0.92 5.43
N GLY A 107 17.15 0.24 6.57
CA GLY A 107 17.42 0.80 7.89
C GLY A 107 16.37 0.42 8.95
N ASN A 108 16.30 1.21 10.02
CA ASN A 108 15.32 0.97 11.07
C ASN A 108 13.93 1.48 10.65
N THR A 109 13.12 0.59 10.08
CA THR A 109 11.76 0.88 9.60
C THR A 109 10.68 0.52 10.61
N LYS A 110 11.04 0.15 11.85
CA LYS A 110 10.09 -0.23 12.91
C LYS A 110 9.03 0.84 13.15
N ILE A 111 9.43 2.11 13.09
CA ILE A 111 8.52 3.25 13.24
C ILE A 111 7.40 3.27 12.20
N LEU A 112 7.57 2.65 11.02
CA LEU A 112 6.56 2.69 9.95
C LEU A 112 5.32 1.84 10.24
N ASP A 113 5.43 0.88 11.15
CA ASP A 113 4.32 -0.04 11.48
C ASP A 113 4.19 -0.33 12.98
N THR A 114 4.68 0.58 13.83
CA THR A 114 4.48 0.53 15.30
C THR A 114 3.67 1.75 15.74
N PRO A 115 2.32 1.70 15.69
CA PRO A 115 1.46 2.84 16.02
C PRO A 115 1.65 3.39 17.42
N GLU A 116 2.10 2.57 18.36
CA GLU A 116 2.40 2.94 19.74
C GLU A 116 3.48 4.03 19.80
N LEU A 117 4.40 4.03 18.84
CA LEU A 117 5.47 5.03 18.73
C LEU A 117 5.03 6.31 17.99
N TRP A 118 3.78 6.37 17.50
CA TRP A 118 3.27 7.55 16.80
C TRP A 118 2.67 8.59 17.74
N VAL A 119 2.53 8.28 19.02
CA VAL A 119 2.05 9.25 20.01
C VAL A 119 3.02 10.43 20.07
N GLY A 120 2.50 11.65 19.88
CA GLY A 120 3.30 12.88 19.81
C GLY A 120 3.88 13.19 18.42
N LYS A 121 3.67 12.32 17.42
CA LYS A 121 4.00 12.61 16.02
C LYS A 121 2.92 13.45 15.35
N SER A 122 3.34 14.26 14.40
CA SER A 122 2.43 15.05 13.58
C SER A 122 1.65 14.15 12.61
N ILE A 123 0.46 14.61 12.20
CA ILE A 123 -0.34 13.88 11.21
C ILE A 123 0.42 13.73 9.88
N ASP A 124 1.26 14.69 9.52
CA ASP A 124 2.05 14.64 8.29
C ASP A 124 3.09 13.52 8.34
N GLU A 125 3.76 13.34 9.49
CA GLU A 125 4.70 12.23 9.71
C GLU A 125 3.98 10.88 9.61
N ILE A 126 2.81 10.74 10.23
CA ILE A 126 2.04 9.48 10.18
C ILE A 126 1.60 9.16 8.75
N ILE A 127 1.16 10.16 7.99
CA ILE A 127 0.79 9.97 6.59
C ILE A 127 2.05 9.61 5.78
N GLU A 128 3.20 10.22 6.04
CA GLU A 128 4.47 9.88 5.39
C GLU A 128 4.90 8.45 5.69
N TYR A 129 4.81 7.99 6.95
CA TYR A 129 5.11 6.61 7.34
C TYR A 129 4.25 5.60 6.60
N ARG A 130 2.95 5.87 6.44
CA ARG A 130 2.05 4.98 5.71
C ARG A 130 2.31 5.03 4.22
N LEU A 131 2.46 6.21 3.63
CA LEU A 131 2.66 6.38 2.18
C LEU A 131 4.08 6.03 1.71
N SER A 132 5.04 5.80 2.59
CA SER A 132 6.34 5.25 2.23
C SER A 132 6.30 3.73 2.02
N LEU A 133 5.28 3.04 2.54
CA LEU A 133 5.14 1.60 2.42
C LEU A 133 4.46 1.21 1.11
N ILE A 134 5.16 0.38 0.33
CA ILE A 134 4.66 -0.25 -0.88
C ILE A 134 4.07 -1.59 -0.49
N ARG A 135 2.80 -1.83 -0.86
CA ARG A 135 2.11 -3.07 -0.52
C ARG A 135 2.32 -4.14 -1.59
N GLY A 136 2.82 -5.30 -1.17
CA GLY A 136 2.64 -6.55 -1.89
C GLY A 136 1.15 -6.94 -1.91
N LYS A 137 0.66 -7.44 -3.05
CA LYS A 137 -0.73 -7.92 -3.17
C LYS A 137 -0.71 -9.30 -3.82
N ILE A 138 -0.94 -10.33 -3.01
CA ILE A 138 -1.09 -11.72 -3.46
C ILE A 138 -2.49 -12.16 -3.06
N ARG A 139 -3.24 -12.77 -3.98
CA ARG A 139 -4.59 -13.26 -3.68
C ARG A 139 -4.51 -14.68 -3.14
N MET A 140 -5.01 -14.92 -1.93
CA MET A 140 -4.96 -16.22 -1.26
C MET A 140 -6.30 -16.56 -0.63
N ASN A 141 -6.60 -17.85 -0.48
CA ASN A 141 -7.78 -18.28 0.27
C ASN A 141 -7.44 -18.30 1.76
N ILE A 142 -8.34 -17.81 2.61
CA ILE A 142 -8.15 -17.84 4.08
C ILE A 142 -7.90 -19.25 4.62
N PHE A 143 -8.42 -20.30 3.97
CA PHE A 143 -8.19 -21.68 4.40
C PHE A 143 -6.76 -22.17 4.13
N ASP A 144 -6.00 -21.49 3.27
CA ASP A 144 -4.60 -21.82 3.00
C ASP A 144 -3.72 -21.53 4.23
N ALA A 145 -4.18 -20.66 5.14
CA ALA A 145 -3.50 -20.39 6.41
C ALA A 145 -3.42 -21.61 7.34
N ILE A 146 -4.33 -22.58 7.18
CA ILE A 146 -4.32 -23.82 7.95
C ILE A 146 -3.43 -24.87 7.28
N LYS A 147 -3.41 -24.90 5.94
CA LYS A 147 -2.69 -25.91 5.16
C LYS A 147 -1.21 -25.62 5.01
N GLY A 148 -0.81 -24.37 5.21
CA GLY A 148 0.54 -23.90 4.94
C GLY A 148 0.71 -23.55 3.47
N ASN A 149 1.36 -22.43 3.21
CA ASN A 149 1.75 -22.00 1.86
C ASN A 149 3.05 -21.26 2.00
N ARG A 150 4.08 -21.65 1.23
CA ARG A 150 5.42 -21.05 1.29
C ARG A 150 5.42 -19.52 1.31
N LEU A 151 4.55 -18.87 0.52
CA LEU A 151 4.47 -17.40 0.50
C LEU A 151 3.83 -16.83 1.76
N LEU A 152 2.81 -17.51 2.29
CA LEU A 152 2.16 -17.11 3.54
C LEU A 152 3.10 -17.32 4.73
N ASP A 153 3.83 -18.43 4.74
CA ASP A 153 4.82 -18.76 5.77
C ASP A 153 5.91 -17.69 5.81
N LEU A 154 6.43 -17.26 4.64
CA LEU A 154 7.38 -16.15 4.55
C LEU A 154 6.80 -14.82 5.07
N VAL A 155 5.57 -14.49 4.69
CA VAL A 155 4.90 -13.27 5.19
C VAL A 155 4.70 -13.35 6.71
N GLN A 156 4.38 -14.54 7.22
CA GLN A 156 4.22 -14.79 8.64
C GLN A 156 5.57 -14.67 9.37
N GLU A 157 6.65 -15.26 8.86
CA GLU A 157 8.01 -15.13 9.39
C GLU A 157 8.46 -13.67 9.46
N LEU A 158 8.26 -12.91 8.37
CA LEU A 158 8.53 -11.46 8.36
C LEU A 158 7.74 -10.75 9.45
N SER A 159 6.47 -11.13 9.65
CA SER A 159 5.62 -10.49 10.65
C SER A 159 5.96 -10.85 12.10
N MET A 160 6.55 -12.02 12.32
CA MET A 160 7.02 -12.47 13.63
C MET A 160 8.42 -11.93 13.99
N SER A 161 9.07 -11.23 13.06
CA SER A 161 10.39 -10.66 13.32
C SER A 161 10.33 -9.55 14.37
N ILE A 162 11.32 -9.54 15.27
CA ILE A 162 11.46 -8.50 16.31
C ILE A 162 12.05 -7.20 15.71
N SER A 163 12.85 -7.33 14.64
CA SER A 163 13.54 -6.24 13.98
C SER A 163 13.18 -6.17 12.49
N PRO A 164 13.29 -4.99 11.86
CA PRO A 164 13.19 -4.87 10.41
C PRO A 164 14.07 -5.89 9.68
N VAL A 165 13.53 -6.52 8.65
CA VAL A 165 14.21 -7.56 7.86
C VAL A 165 14.44 -7.03 6.45
N ASP A 166 15.66 -7.19 5.94
CA ASP A 166 15.98 -6.83 4.57
C ASP A 166 15.27 -7.77 3.61
N SER A 167 14.58 -7.18 2.65
CA SER A 167 13.64 -7.90 1.79
C SER A 167 13.56 -7.27 0.41
N GLU A 168 13.34 -8.14 -0.57
CA GLU A 168 13.16 -7.77 -1.96
C GLU A 168 11.78 -8.21 -2.42
N ALA A 169 11.08 -7.35 -3.17
CA ALA A 169 9.82 -7.68 -3.80
C ALA A 169 9.88 -7.38 -5.30
N ILE A 170 9.49 -8.37 -6.11
CA ILE A 170 9.38 -8.25 -7.56
C ILE A 170 7.90 -8.23 -7.93
N PHE A 171 7.46 -7.16 -8.58
CA PHE A 171 6.08 -6.92 -8.97
C PHE A 171 5.88 -7.22 -10.46
N LYS A 172 4.76 -7.89 -10.80
CA LYS A 172 4.41 -8.24 -12.19
C LYS A 172 4.15 -7.01 -13.09
N LYS A 173 3.78 -5.89 -12.49
CA LYS A 173 3.58 -4.61 -13.15
C LYS A 173 4.33 -3.56 -12.35
N LYS A 174 4.90 -2.55 -13.04
CA LYS A 174 5.50 -1.38 -12.39
C LYS A 174 4.58 -0.87 -11.29
N THR A 175 5.16 -0.65 -10.11
CA THR A 175 4.41 -0.12 -8.99
C THR A 175 3.82 1.24 -9.37
N HIS A 176 2.50 1.35 -9.34
CA HIS A 176 1.79 2.59 -9.63
C HIS A 176 1.41 3.30 -8.34
N ARG A 177 1.15 4.60 -8.43
CA ARG A 177 0.72 5.46 -7.30
C ARG A 177 -0.47 4.88 -6.50
N ARG A 178 -1.26 3.99 -7.09
CA ARG A 178 -2.40 3.28 -6.46
C ARG A 178 -2.00 2.11 -5.54
N ASN A 179 -0.74 1.70 -5.55
CA ASN A 179 -0.22 0.63 -4.70
C ASN A 179 0.41 1.16 -3.39
N ILE A 180 0.45 2.48 -3.25
CA ILE A 180 0.82 3.23 -2.04
C ILE A 180 -0.41 3.34 -1.12
N PHE A 181 -0.23 3.59 0.18
CA PHE A 181 -1.30 3.53 1.19
C PHE A 181 -2.62 4.22 0.86
#